data_AF-A0A7Z0VUQ5-F1
#
_entry.id   AF-A0A7Z0VUQ5-F1
#
_cell.length_a   1.000
_cell.length_b   1.000
_cell.length_c   1.000
_cell.angle_alpha   90.00
_cell.angle_beta   90.00
_cell.angle_gamma   90.00
#
_symmetry.space_group_name_H-M   'P 1'
#
loop_
_entity.id
_entity.type
_entity.pdbx_description
1 polymer ?
#
loop_
_entity_poly.entity_id
_entity_poly.type
_entity_poly.pdbx_seq_one_letter_code
_entity_poly.pdbx_strand_id
1 'polypeptide(L)'
;MSNAWQLSAFRLAPRLPRSLLFGAARMAGDIVAALPLDVTARLRFNHERVAGHSLPSSHVRQAVRLSAQTYAEQFALTHLIDGNLDDMVDVPRMDMLRELADDGPVVLALAHAGNWDLAGAWMCRNGLPVLTVAEKLDPPELFQAFVDLREDLGMEIIGVGKKESVFHHLAAQAKGRANLLVPLLADRDISGRGVDVDFGGRRALVAAGPAALAQRLDRPLAAAMIYHTTGSHIRIDISDVIDNPGATQSRTSVETHTQAWVDALVPMIREHLAHWHMMQPLFVDDLDPERLARARRRVEDSQ
;
A
#
# COMPACT_ATOMS: atom_id res chain seq x y z
N MET A 1 -4.46 -20.53 1.86
CA MET A 1 -5.74 -20.58 1.13
C MET A 1 -5.46 -20.30 -0.32
N SER A 2 -6.04 -21.05 -1.25
CA SER A 2 -5.89 -20.77 -2.69
C SER A 2 -6.48 -19.41 -3.03
N ASN A 3 -5.80 -18.61 -3.86
CA ASN A 3 -6.32 -17.32 -4.34
C ASN A 3 -7.43 -17.48 -5.40
N ALA A 4 -7.85 -18.71 -5.72
CA ALA A 4 -8.85 -19.00 -6.75
C ALA A 4 -10.19 -18.25 -6.55
N TRP A 5 -10.58 -17.94 -5.31
CA TRP A 5 -11.80 -17.18 -5.04
C TRP A 5 -11.71 -15.73 -5.55
N GLN A 6 -10.52 -15.12 -5.57
CA GLN A 6 -10.33 -13.75 -6.07
C GLN A 6 -10.60 -13.67 -7.57
N LEU A 7 -10.20 -14.70 -8.33
CA LEU A 7 -10.50 -14.76 -9.76
C LEU A 7 -12.01 -14.86 -10.02
N SER A 8 -12.74 -15.60 -9.18
CA SER A 8 -14.20 -15.61 -9.22
C SER A 8 -14.79 -14.25 -8.86
N ALA A 9 -14.22 -13.56 -7.86
CA ALA A 9 -14.65 -12.22 -7.47
C ALA A 9 -14.47 -11.20 -8.61
N PHE A 10 -13.31 -11.20 -9.30
CA PHE A 10 -13.08 -10.38 -10.50
C PHE A 10 -14.12 -10.61 -11.60
N ARG A 11 -14.55 -11.85 -11.80
CA ARG A 11 -15.57 -12.17 -12.81
C ARG A 11 -16.97 -11.74 -12.36
N LEU A 12 -17.30 -11.87 -11.09
CA LEU A 12 -18.68 -11.69 -10.61
C LEU A 12 -18.97 -10.27 -10.14
N ALA A 13 -18.04 -9.62 -9.45
CA ALA A 13 -18.26 -8.32 -8.81
C ALA A 13 -18.69 -7.21 -9.79
N PRO A 14 -18.09 -7.05 -10.99
CA PRO A 14 -18.54 -6.05 -11.96
C PRO A 14 -19.96 -6.27 -12.50
N ARG A 15 -20.54 -7.46 -12.32
CA ARG A 15 -21.88 -7.82 -12.81
C ARG A 15 -22.96 -7.65 -11.74
N LEU A 16 -22.59 -7.35 -10.50
CA LEU A 16 -23.53 -7.19 -9.40
C LEU A 16 -23.98 -5.74 -9.27
N PRO A 17 -25.29 -5.49 -9.07
CA PRO A 17 -25.77 -4.19 -8.61
C PRO A 17 -25.04 -3.75 -7.33
N ARG A 18 -24.74 -2.44 -7.21
CA ARG A 18 -24.00 -1.85 -6.08
C ARG A 18 -24.53 -2.33 -4.72
N SER A 19 -25.85 -2.33 -4.52
CA SER A 19 -26.46 -2.76 -3.25
C SER A 19 -26.17 -4.23 -2.90
N LEU A 20 -26.16 -5.11 -3.89
CA LEU A 20 -25.83 -6.53 -3.70
C LEU A 20 -24.34 -6.73 -3.46
N LEU A 21 -23.47 -6.01 -4.19
CA LEU A 21 -22.03 -6.05 -3.99
C LEU A 21 -21.66 -5.63 -2.56
N PHE A 22 -22.11 -4.46 -2.11
CA PHE A 22 -21.82 -3.95 -0.76
C PHE A 22 -22.51 -4.76 0.34
N GLY A 23 -23.74 -5.25 0.08
CA GLY A 23 -24.44 -6.15 1.01
C GLY A 23 -23.67 -7.46 1.23
N ALA A 24 -23.19 -8.07 0.14
CA ALA A 24 -22.38 -9.29 0.20
C ALA A 24 -21.03 -9.05 0.89
N ALA A 25 -20.34 -7.95 0.56
CA ALA A 25 -19.07 -7.59 1.20
C ALA A 25 -19.21 -7.39 2.72
N ARG A 26 -20.25 -6.67 3.14
CA ARG A 26 -20.57 -6.46 4.55
C ARG A 26 -20.86 -7.78 5.27
N MET A 27 -21.67 -8.65 4.66
CA MET A 27 -22.00 -9.97 5.22
C MET A 27 -20.74 -10.85 5.32
N ALA A 28 -19.91 -10.90 4.28
CA ALA A 28 -18.66 -11.64 4.29
C ALA A 28 -17.73 -11.15 5.39
N GLY A 29 -17.59 -9.82 5.54
CA GLY A 29 -16.80 -9.21 6.60
C GLY A 29 -17.32 -9.58 7.99
N ASP A 30 -18.65 -9.61 8.18
CA ASP A 30 -19.26 -10.03 9.44
C ASP A 30 -19.01 -11.50 9.79
N ILE A 31 -19.12 -12.38 8.80
CA ILE A 31 -18.85 -13.81 8.97
C ILE A 31 -17.37 -14.01 9.32
N VAL A 32 -16.45 -13.42 8.54
CA VAL A 32 -15.00 -13.54 8.78
C VAL A 32 -14.61 -13.00 10.15
N ALA A 33 -15.18 -11.89 10.59
CA ALA A 33 -14.93 -11.32 11.90
C ALA A 33 -15.47 -12.16 13.07
N ALA A 34 -16.49 -12.98 12.84
CA ALA A 34 -17.09 -13.85 13.85
C ALA A 34 -16.37 -15.20 13.97
N LEU A 35 -15.65 -15.64 12.94
CA LEU A 35 -14.94 -16.91 12.93
C LEU A 35 -13.56 -16.80 13.62
N PRO A 36 -13.12 -17.84 14.34
CA PRO A 36 -11.80 -17.88 14.99
C PRO A 36 -10.69 -18.17 13.96
N LEU A 37 -10.41 -17.20 13.10
CA LEU A 37 -9.45 -17.32 12.01
C LEU A 37 -8.11 -16.65 12.38
N ASP A 38 -7.00 -17.29 12.00
CA ASP A 38 -5.65 -16.73 12.22
C ASP A 38 -5.48 -15.34 11.59
N VAL A 39 -6.17 -15.09 10.46
CA VAL A 39 -6.11 -13.82 9.74
C VAL A 39 -6.69 -12.65 10.56
N THR A 40 -7.79 -12.88 11.29
CA THR A 40 -8.42 -11.85 12.13
C THR A 40 -7.69 -11.69 13.46
N ALA A 41 -7.14 -12.78 13.99
CA ALA A 41 -6.22 -12.74 15.12
C ALA A 41 -4.95 -11.93 14.79
N ARG A 42 -4.37 -12.15 13.60
CA ARG A 42 -3.19 -11.41 13.11
C ARG A 42 -3.50 -9.92 12.93
N LEU A 43 -4.64 -9.58 12.31
CA LEU A 43 -5.08 -8.20 12.16
C LEU A 43 -5.20 -7.50 13.52
N ARG A 44 -5.94 -8.10 14.46
CA ARG A 44 -6.09 -7.59 15.83
C ARG A 44 -4.74 -7.30 16.45
N PHE A 45 -3.87 -8.28 16.42
CA PHE A 45 -2.58 -8.22 17.06
C PHE A 45 -1.67 -7.14 16.49
N ASN A 46 -1.65 -6.98 15.16
CA ASN A 46 -0.92 -5.90 14.52
C ASN A 46 -1.49 -4.53 14.92
N HIS A 47 -2.81 -4.40 14.97
CA HIS A 47 -3.49 -3.15 15.36
C HIS A 47 -3.22 -2.79 16.83
N GLU A 48 -3.29 -3.75 17.74
CA GLU A 48 -3.03 -3.54 19.18
C GLU A 48 -1.59 -3.09 19.44
N ARG A 49 -0.63 -3.56 18.65
CA ARG A 49 0.77 -3.09 18.74
C ARG A 49 0.96 -1.65 18.31
N VAL A 50 0.32 -1.25 17.21
CA VAL A 50 0.41 0.14 16.72
C VAL A 50 -0.38 1.09 17.64
N ALA A 51 -1.53 0.64 18.15
CA ALA A 51 -2.35 1.38 19.11
C ALA A 51 -1.71 1.47 20.50
N GLY A 52 -0.89 0.48 20.89
CA GLY A 52 -0.27 0.40 22.22
C GLY A 52 -1.22 -0.10 23.32
N HIS A 53 -2.42 -0.54 22.98
CA HIS A 53 -3.41 -1.06 23.92
C HIS A 53 -4.31 -2.12 23.27
N SER A 54 -5.00 -2.92 24.08
CA SER A 54 -5.97 -3.91 23.60
C SER A 54 -7.15 -3.21 22.89
N LEU A 55 -7.68 -3.86 21.85
CA LEU A 55 -8.77 -3.32 21.05
C LEU A 55 -10.05 -4.13 21.24
N PRO A 56 -11.23 -3.50 21.27
CA PRO A 56 -12.48 -4.22 21.39
C PRO A 56 -12.75 -5.05 20.13
N SER A 57 -13.52 -6.15 20.25
CA SER A 57 -13.92 -6.96 19.10
C SER A 57 -14.75 -6.20 18.06
N SER A 58 -15.38 -5.07 18.43
CA SER A 58 -16.04 -4.16 17.49
C SER A 58 -15.04 -3.54 16.50
N HIS A 59 -13.82 -3.21 16.93
CA HIS A 59 -12.76 -2.69 16.06
C HIS A 59 -12.36 -3.70 14.99
N VAL A 60 -12.08 -4.94 15.41
CA VAL A 60 -11.69 -6.01 14.47
C VAL A 60 -12.81 -6.26 13.46
N ARG A 61 -14.06 -6.29 13.91
CA ARG A 61 -15.23 -6.42 13.03
C ARG A 61 -15.31 -5.27 12.02
N GLN A 62 -15.09 -4.04 12.46
CA GLN A 62 -15.08 -2.87 11.59
C GLN A 62 -13.95 -2.96 10.56
N ALA A 63 -12.72 -3.27 10.99
CA ALA A 63 -11.56 -3.35 10.11
C ALA A 63 -11.70 -4.45 9.04
N VAL A 64 -12.24 -5.62 9.43
CA VAL A 64 -12.53 -6.71 8.49
C VAL A 64 -13.63 -6.32 7.51
N ARG A 65 -14.68 -5.61 7.96
CA ARG A 65 -15.73 -5.09 7.07
C ARG A 65 -15.19 -4.09 6.06
N LEU A 66 -14.36 -3.15 6.51
CA LEU A 66 -13.72 -2.14 5.64
C LEU A 66 -12.77 -2.80 4.63
N SER A 67 -12.01 -3.80 5.06
CA SER A 67 -11.18 -4.61 4.16
C SER A 67 -12.05 -5.29 3.09
N ALA A 68 -13.14 -5.96 3.49
CA ALA A 68 -14.05 -6.64 2.57
C ALA A 68 -14.73 -5.67 1.59
N GLN A 69 -15.15 -4.49 2.07
CA GLN A 69 -15.68 -3.41 1.23
C GLN A 69 -14.65 -2.97 0.21
N THR A 70 -13.42 -2.68 0.64
CA THR A 70 -12.34 -2.22 -0.24
C THR A 70 -12.07 -3.22 -1.36
N TYR A 71 -11.94 -4.52 -1.04
CA TYR A 71 -11.72 -5.53 -2.07
C TYR A 71 -12.92 -5.64 -3.03
N ALA A 72 -14.14 -5.56 -2.52
CA ALA A 72 -15.33 -5.56 -3.37
C ALA A 72 -15.36 -4.35 -4.32
N GLU A 73 -14.97 -3.17 -3.84
CA GLU A 73 -14.83 -1.98 -4.67
C GLU A 73 -13.73 -2.15 -5.73
N GLN A 74 -12.55 -2.66 -5.35
CA GLN A 74 -11.44 -2.91 -6.28
C GLN A 74 -11.85 -3.86 -7.41
N PHE A 75 -12.48 -4.99 -7.08
CA PHE A 75 -12.90 -5.98 -8.08
C PHE A 75 -13.99 -5.46 -9.04
N ALA A 76 -14.72 -4.42 -8.67
CA ALA A 76 -15.76 -3.81 -9.49
C ALA A 76 -15.40 -2.38 -9.95
N LEU A 77 -14.15 -1.94 -9.78
CA LEU A 77 -13.83 -0.52 -9.77
C LEU A 77 -14.17 0.19 -11.09
N THR A 78 -13.83 -0.42 -12.23
CA THR A 78 -14.16 0.12 -13.56
C THR A 78 -15.67 0.28 -13.77
N HIS A 79 -16.49 -0.59 -13.18
CA HIS A 79 -17.94 -0.46 -13.19
C HIS A 79 -18.45 0.62 -12.22
N LEU A 80 -17.75 0.86 -11.11
CA LEU A 80 -18.19 1.78 -10.06
C LEU A 80 -17.90 3.26 -10.38
N ILE A 81 -16.85 3.56 -11.15
CA ILE A 81 -16.35 4.93 -11.37
C ILE A 81 -16.92 5.65 -12.60
N ASP A 82 -17.76 4.99 -13.41
CA ASP A 82 -18.29 5.56 -14.65
C ASP A 82 -19.01 6.90 -14.40
N GLY A 83 -18.38 8.00 -14.83
CA GLY A 83 -18.87 9.38 -14.73
C GLY A 83 -18.68 10.11 -13.39
N ASN A 84 -18.25 9.47 -12.30
CA ASN A 84 -18.31 10.05 -10.94
C ASN A 84 -16.98 10.05 -10.15
N LEU A 85 -15.85 9.86 -10.83
CA LEU A 85 -14.56 9.71 -10.13
C LEU A 85 -14.16 10.95 -9.33
N ASP A 86 -14.44 12.14 -9.84
CA ASP A 86 -13.97 13.40 -9.25
C ASP A 86 -14.64 13.71 -7.89
N ASP A 87 -15.88 13.24 -7.67
CA ASP A 87 -16.60 13.42 -6.40
C ASP A 87 -16.24 12.35 -5.34
N MET A 88 -15.51 11.29 -5.73
CA MET A 88 -15.22 10.15 -4.86
C MET A 88 -13.90 10.27 -4.10
N VAL A 89 -13.03 11.21 -4.45
CA VAL A 89 -11.67 11.30 -3.89
C VAL A 89 -11.38 12.73 -3.43
N ASP A 90 -11.02 12.86 -2.16
CA ASP A 90 -10.51 14.09 -1.57
C ASP A 90 -8.98 14.00 -1.41
N VAL A 91 -8.26 14.99 -1.97
CA VAL A 91 -6.80 15.10 -1.89
C VAL A 91 -6.43 16.50 -1.41
N PRO A 92 -6.42 16.75 -0.09
CA PRO A 92 -6.18 18.09 0.47
C PRO A 92 -4.85 18.72 0.04
N ARG A 93 -3.85 17.90 -0.28
CA ARG A 93 -2.50 18.33 -0.69
C ARG A 93 -2.23 18.08 -2.18
N MET A 94 -3.25 18.15 -3.03
CA MET A 94 -3.07 17.94 -4.48
C MET A 94 -2.13 18.96 -5.12
N ASP A 95 -2.23 20.23 -4.74
CA ASP A 95 -1.41 21.29 -5.33
C ASP A 95 0.08 21.09 -4.99
N MET A 96 0.38 20.67 -3.75
CA MET A 96 1.74 20.28 -3.35
C MET A 96 2.27 19.13 -4.22
N LEU A 97 1.47 18.09 -4.49
CA LEU A 97 1.91 17.01 -5.38
C LEU A 97 2.18 17.50 -6.81
N ARG A 98 1.33 18.38 -7.35
CA ARG A 98 1.52 18.96 -8.69
C ARG A 98 2.80 19.77 -8.77
N GLU A 99 3.05 20.62 -7.77
CA GLU A 99 4.28 21.41 -7.67
C GLU A 99 5.53 20.52 -7.59
N LEU A 100 5.52 19.49 -6.75
CA LEU A 100 6.65 18.55 -6.65
C LEU A 100 6.86 17.70 -7.91
N ALA A 101 5.81 17.49 -8.69
CA ALA A 101 5.86 16.67 -9.90
C ALA A 101 6.19 17.46 -11.18
N ASP A 102 6.19 18.80 -11.13
CA ASP A 102 6.31 19.66 -12.32
C ASP A 102 7.55 19.36 -13.18
N ASP A 103 8.68 19.07 -12.53
CA ASP A 103 9.98 18.84 -13.20
C ASP A 103 10.48 17.39 -13.12
N GLY A 104 9.66 16.44 -12.63
CA GLY A 104 10.05 15.03 -12.51
C GLY A 104 9.15 14.20 -11.59
N PRO A 105 9.49 12.93 -11.30
CA PRO A 105 8.60 12.08 -10.55
C PRO A 105 8.61 12.40 -9.04
N VAL A 106 7.52 12.06 -8.36
CA VAL A 106 7.39 12.06 -6.89
C VAL A 106 7.23 10.63 -6.41
N VAL A 107 8.06 10.20 -5.46
CA VAL A 107 7.96 8.87 -4.85
C VAL A 107 7.05 8.94 -3.63
N LEU A 108 6.11 8.01 -3.52
CA LEU A 108 5.22 7.93 -2.34
C LEU A 108 5.39 6.59 -1.63
N ALA A 109 5.58 6.60 -0.31
CA ALA A 109 5.53 5.41 0.54
C ALA A 109 4.12 5.25 1.12
N LEU A 110 3.43 4.17 0.73
CA LEU A 110 2.03 3.94 1.10
C LEU A 110 1.90 2.82 2.12
N ALA A 111 0.90 2.95 2.99
CA ALA A 111 0.34 1.83 3.74
C ALA A 111 -0.61 0.99 2.87
N HIS A 112 -0.74 -0.30 3.17
CA HIS A 112 -1.83 -1.12 2.65
C HIS A 112 -3.15 -0.74 3.33
N ALA A 113 -3.72 0.40 2.95
CA ALA A 113 -4.93 0.92 3.56
C ALA A 113 -5.87 1.58 2.55
N GLY A 114 -7.17 1.50 2.84
CA GLY A 114 -8.21 2.07 1.97
C GLY A 114 -8.12 1.54 0.54
N ASN A 115 -8.71 2.28 -0.41
CA ASN A 115 -8.80 1.87 -1.81
C ASN A 115 -7.74 2.59 -2.67
N TRP A 116 -6.54 2.03 -2.74
CA TRP A 116 -5.43 2.60 -3.52
C TRP A 116 -5.61 2.52 -5.04
N ASP A 117 -6.45 1.61 -5.54
CA ASP A 117 -6.74 1.53 -6.98
C ASP A 117 -7.67 2.69 -7.40
N LEU A 118 -8.64 3.06 -6.55
CA LEU A 118 -9.47 4.26 -6.75
C LEU A 118 -8.63 5.54 -6.68
N ALA A 119 -7.71 5.63 -5.71
CA ALA A 119 -6.76 6.74 -5.62
C ALA A 119 -5.88 6.86 -6.87
N GLY A 120 -5.32 5.74 -7.35
CA GLY A 120 -4.49 5.71 -8.55
C GLY A 120 -5.25 6.15 -9.80
N ALA A 121 -6.48 5.64 -9.99
CA ALA A 121 -7.35 6.05 -11.09
C ALA A 121 -7.63 7.55 -11.09
N TRP A 122 -7.93 8.12 -9.90
CA TRP A 122 -8.21 9.55 -9.76
C TRP A 122 -6.97 10.39 -10.08
N MET A 123 -5.78 9.99 -9.60
CA MET A 123 -4.53 10.69 -9.90
C MET A 123 -4.23 10.70 -11.41
N CYS A 124 -4.37 9.55 -12.08
CA CYS A 124 -4.16 9.44 -13.52
C CYS A 124 -5.12 10.37 -14.30
N ARG A 125 -6.40 10.42 -13.89
CA ARG A 125 -7.40 11.33 -14.49
C ARG A 125 -7.10 12.81 -14.22
N ASN A 126 -6.45 13.13 -13.10
CA ASN A 126 -6.17 14.50 -12.65
C ASN A 126 -4.77 15.01 -13.01
N GLY A 127 -4.14 14.39 -14.02
CA GLY A 127 -2.90 14.87 -14.63
C GLY A 127 -1.61 14.35 -13.98
N LEU A 128 -1.72 13.40 -13.06
CA LEU A 128 -0.58 12.76 -12.39
C LEU A 128 -0.59 11.25 -12.65
N PRO A 129 -0.06 10.76 -13.79
CA PRO A 129 0.01 9.34 -14.08
C PRO A 129 0.74 8.58 -12.98
N VAL A 130 0.37 7.31 -12.80
CA VAL A 130 0.94 6.44 -11.77
C VAL A 130 1.77 5.35 -12.43
N LEU A 131 3.03 5.25 -12.05
CA LEU A 131 3.91 4.11 -12.33
C LEU A 131 4.17 3.37 -11.03
N THR A 132 3.83 2.09 -10.92
CA THR A 132 4.01 1.32 -9.69
C THR A 132 4.43 -0.13 -9.94
N VAL A 133 4.66 -0.86 -8.85
CA VAL A 133 5.02 -2.28 -8.87
C VAL A 133 3.92 -3.12 -8.24
N ALA A 134 3.68 -4.31 -8.78
CA ALA A 134 2.75 -5.28 -8.23
C ALA A 134 3.40 -6.65 -8.09
N GLU A 135 3.19 -7.32 -6.94
CA GLU A 135 3.65 -8.70 -6.75
C GLU A 135 2.97 -9.64 -7.75
N LYS A 136 3.75 -10.51 -8.39
CA LYS A 136 3.22 -11.60 -9.23
C LYS A 136 2.48 -12.60 -8.34
N LEU A 137 1.15 -12.56 -8.41
CA LEU A 137 0.27 -13.47 -7.68
C LEU A 137 0.13 -14.81 -8.40
N ASP A 138 -0.04 -15.87 -7.61
CA ASP A 138 -0.48 -17.17 -8.09
C ASP A 138 -2.01 -17.29 -7.96
N PRO A 139 -2.73 -17.79 -8.97
CA PRO A 139 -2.21 -18.22 -10.27
C PRO A 139 -1.95 -17.02 -11.23
N PRO A 140 -1.16 -17.17 -12.31
CA PRO A 140 -0.79 -16.07 -13.20
C PRO A 140 -1.96 -15.29 -13.79
N GLU A 141 -3.11 -15.93 -14.01
CA GLU A 141 -4.33 -15.30 -14.51
C GLU A 141 -4.90 -14.27 -13.52
N LEU A 142 -4.70 -14.49 -12.22
CA LEU A 142 -5.09 -13.52 -11.20
C LEU A 142 -4.18 -12.29 -11.22
N PHE A 143 -2.86 -12.50 -11.38
CA PHE A 143 -1.94 -11.39 -11.57
C PHE A 143 -2.32 -10.56 -12.81
N GLN A 144 -2.58 -11.22 -13.94
CA GLN A 144 -2.97 -10.52 -15.16
C GLN A 144 -4.28 -9.75 -14.98
N ALA A 145 -5.29 -10.32 -14.32
CA ALA A 145 -6.55 -9.61 -14.04
C ALA A 145 -6.35 -8.31 -13.25
N PHE A 146 -5.41 -8.29 -12.29
CA PHE A 146 -5.05 -7.07 -11.56
C PHE A 146 -4.26 -6.07 -12.41
N VAL A 147 -3.40 -6.55 -13.32
CA VAL A 147 -2.67 -5.69 -14.27
C VAL A 147 -3.65 -5.03 -15.23
N ASP A 148 -4.49 -5.83 -15.91
CA ASP A 148 -5.51 -5.35 -16.86
C ASP A 148 -6.42 -4.30 -16.20
N LEU A 149 -6.92 -4.59 -14.98
CA LEU A 149 -7.74 -3.65 -14.22
C LEU A 149 -7.02 -2.31 -14.02
N ARG A 150 -5.75 -2.32 -13.61
CA ARG A 150 -5.02 -1.10 -13.28
C ARG A 150 -4.58 -0.32 -14.51
N GLU A 151 -4.24 -1.02 -15.59
CA GLU A 151 -3.94 -0.40 -16.89
C GLU A 151 -5.18 0.24 -17.51
N ASP A 152 -6.36 -0.39 -17.39
CA ASP A 152 -7.65 0.20 -17.77
C ASP A 152 -7.98 1.49 -16.96
N LEU A 153 -7.46 1.60 -15.74
CA LEU A 153 -7.56 2.80 -14.90
C LEU A 153 -6.48 3.85 -15.21
N GLY A 154 -5.60 3.57 -16.18
CA GLY A 154 -4.54 4.47 -16.63
C GLY A 154 -3.21 4.38 -15.88
N MET A 155 -3.01 3.35 -15.04
CA MET A 155 -1.75 3.13 -14.33
C MET A 155 -0.78 2.30 -15.17
N GLU A 156 0.52 2.47 -14.95
CA GLU A 156 1.59 1.63 -15.50
C GLU A 156 2.09 0.66 -14.42
N ILE A 157 2.01 -0.66 -14.68
CA ILE A 157 2.31 -1.70 -13.68
C ILE A 157 3.54 -2.52 -14.06
N ILE A 158 4.53 -2.54 -13.17
CA ILE A 158 5.69 -3.42 -13.27
C ILE A 158 5.50 -4.64 -12.36
N GLY A 159 5.42 -5.83 -12.94
CA GLY A 159 5.30 -7.08 -12.18
C GLY A 159 6.61 -7.51 -11.50
N VAL A 160 6.57 -7.78 -10.18
CA VAL A 160 7.71 -8.28 -9.39
C VAL A 160 7.45 -9.71 -8.89
N GLY A 161 8.27 -10.66 -9.34
CA GLY A 161 8.26 -12.03 -8.81
C GLY A 161 8.99 -12.19 -7.49
N LYS A 162 8.79 -13.33 -6.82
CA LYS A 162 9.53 -13.68 -5.60
C LYS A 162 11.04 -13.71 -5.90
N LYS A 163 11.81 -12.95 -5.11
CA LYS A 163 13.28 -12.79 -5.23
C LYS A 163 13.75 -12.06 -6.51
N GLU A 164 12.83 -11.58 -7.35
CA GLU A 164 13.18 -10.68 -8.46
C GLU A 164 13.39 -9.27 -7.93
N SER A 165 14.31 -8.52 -8.54
CA SER A 165 14.48 -7.09 -8.26
C SER A 165 14.10 -6.32 -9.52
N VAL A 166 13.04 -5.52 -9.43
CA VAL A 166 12.60 -4.63 -10.52
C VAL A 166 13.09 -3.20 -10.34
N PHE A 167 13.90 -2.94 -9.31
CA PHE A 167 14.33 -1.58 -8.92
C PHE A 167 14.98 -0.81 -10.07
N HIS A 168 15.95 -1.41 -10.77
CA HIS A 168 16.62 -0.74 -11.89
C HIS A 168 15.69 -0.45 -13.05
N HIS A 169 14.71 -1.34 -13.31
CA HIS A 169 13.72 -1.13 -14.35
C HIS A 169 12.76 -0.01 -13.98
N LEU A 170 12.22 0.00 -12.75
CA LEU A 170 11.37 1.07 -12.23
C LEU A 170 12.09 2.43 -12.28
N ALA A 171 13.33 2.51 -11.79
CA ALA A 171 14.11 3.74 -11.83
C ALA A 171 14.37 4.21 -13.27
N ALA A 172 14.63 3.30 -14.20
CA ALA A 172 14.82 3.65 -15.60
C ALA A 172 13.53 4.18 -16.25
N GLN A 173 12.38 3.57 -15.94
CA GLN A 173 11.08 3.99 -16.46
C GLN A 173 10.62 5.33 -15.87
N ALA A 174 10.95 5.63 -14.60
CA ALA A 174 10.56 6.87 -13.95
C ALA A 174 11.46 8.07 -14.33
N LYS A 175 12.74 7.82 -14.63
CA LYS A 175 13.75 8.88 -14.79
C LYS A 175 13.39 9.84 -15.93
N GLY A 176 13.39 11.14 -15.62
CA GLY A 176 13.18 12.22 -16.60
C GLY A 176 11.72 12.44 -16.99
N ARG A 177 10.76 11.80 -16.30
CA ARG A 177 9.32 12.00 -16.55
C ARG A 177 8.74 13.00 -15.55
N ALA A 178 8.36 14.17 -16.04
CA ALA A 178 7.54 15.12 -15.29
C ALA A 178 6.12 14.59 -15.09
N ASN A 179 5.42 15.16 -14.11
CA ASN A 179 4.04 14.87 -13.71
C ASN A 179 3.80 13.41 -13.28
N LEU A 180 4.82 12.66 -12.90
CA LEU A 180 4.69 11.23 -12.60
C LEU A 180 4.66 10.95 -11.09
N LEU A 181 3.71 10.15 -10.63
CA LEU A 181 3.73 9.56 -9.29
C LEU A 181 4.29 8.14 -9.33
N VAL A 182 5.13 7.82 -8.35
CA VAL A 182 5.64 6.46 -8.11
C VAL A 182 5.26 6.00 -6.70
N PRO A 183 3.97 5.66 -6.47
CA PRO A 183 3.52 5.14 -5.19
C PRO A 183 3.95 3.69 -5.00
N LEU A 184 4.45 3.35 -3.82
CA LEU A 184 4.88 2.02 -3.45
C LEU A 184 4.24 1.62 -2.12
N LEU A 185 3.45 0.55 -2.13
CA LEU A 185 2.96 -0.08 -0.91
C LEU A 185 4.15 -0.66 -0.12
N ALA A 186 4.58 0.04 0.93
CA ALA A 186 5.93 -0.11 1.50
C ALA A 186 5.95 -0.46 2.99
N ASP A 187 4.81 -0.40 3.67
CA ASP A 187 4.62 -0.71 5.11
C ASP A 187 4.86 -2.19 5.48
N ARG A 188 5.31 -3.04 4.55
CA ARG A 188 5.85 -4.38 4.81
C ARG A 188 6.88 -4.80 3.76
N ASP A 189 7.87 -5.58 4.15
CA ASP A 189 8.83 -6.18 3.20
C ASP A 189 8.33 -7.52 2.64
N ILE A 190 8.08 -7.60 1.34
CA ILE A 190 7.78 -8.86 0.62
C ILE A 190 9.02 -9.49 -0.03
N SER A 191 10.12 -8.74 -0.15
CA SER A 191 11.30 -9.13 -0.91
C SER A 191 12.30 -9.98 -0.09
N GLY A 192 12.18 -9.94 1.25
CA GLY A 192 13.16 -10.53 2.17
C GLY A 192 14.41 -9.68 2.33
N ARG A 193 14.38 -8.40 1.89
CA ARG A 193 15.46 -7.42 1.95
C ARG A 193 15.00 -6.13 2.65
N GLY A 194 14.04 -6.25 3.55
CA GLY A 194 13.46 -5.12 4.26
C GLY A 194 14.46 -4.40 5.16
N VAL A 195 14.18 -3.13 5.40
CA VAL A 195 14.89 -2.31 6.39
C VAL A 195 14.20 -2.47 7.72
N ASP A 196 15.00 -2.65 8.77
CA ASP A 196 14.53 -2.76 10.15
C ASP A 196 14.34 -1.37 10.77
N VAL A 197 13.08 -1.04 11.07
CA VAL A 197 12.63 0.27 11.54
C VAL A 197 11.93 0.16 12.89
N ASP A 198 11.90 1.26 13.63
CA ASP A 198 10.88 1.45 14.66
C ASP A 198 9.54 1.79 14.00
N PHE A 199 8.55 0.94 14.17
CA PHE A 199 7.19 1.08 13.63
C PHE A 199 6.22 1.37 14.79
N GLY A 200 6.32 2.57 15.36
CA GLY A 200 5.48 2.98 16.47
C GLY A 200 5.85 2.33 17.81
N GLY A 201 7.14 2.22 18.11
CA GLY A 201 7.70 1.65 19.34
C GLY A 201 7.95 0.14 19.28
N ARG A 202 7.89 -0.47 18.09
CA ARG A 202 8.12 -1.89 17.86
C ARG A 202 8.93 -2.10 16.58
N ARG A 203 9.83 -3.08 16.58
CA ARG A 203 10.65 -3.37 15.40
C ARG A 203 9.86 -4.08 14.31
N ALA A 204 9.95 -3.59 13.07
CA ALA A 204 9.31 -4.17 11.89
C ALA A 204 10.25 -4.10 10.68
N LEU A 205 10.01 -5.00 9.70
CA LEU A 205 10.69 -4.94 8.41
C LEU A 205 9.77 -4.30 7.35
N VAL A 206 10.19 -3.14 6.84
CA VAL A 206 9.49 -2.41 5.77
C VAL A 206 10.30 -2.41 4.48
N ALA A 207 9.67 -2.06 3.36
CA ALA A 207 10.35 -2.03 2.07
C ALA A 207 11.34 -0.85 1.98
N ALA A 208 12.58 -1.13 1.55
CA ALA A 208 13.59 -0.11 1.27
C ALA A 208 13.29 0.74 0.00
N GLY A 209 12.36 0.23 -0.83
CA GLY A 209 12.08 0.73 -2.18
C GLY A 209 11.85 2.23 -2.30
N PRO A 210 10.96 2.85 -1.49
CA PRO A 210 10.66 4.28 -1.60
C PRO A 210 11.90 5.15 -1.37
N ALA A 211 12.60 4.94 -0.25
CA ALA A 211 13.78 5.72 0.11
C ALA A 211 14.93 5.51 -0.90
N ALA A 212 15.18 4.26 -1.30
CA ALA A 212 16.20 3.96 -2.30
C ALA A 212 15.88 4.58 -3.66
N LEU A 213 14.60 4.59 -4.08
CA LEU A 213 14.20 5.12 -5.38
C LEU A 213 14.28 6.65 -5.40
N ALA A 214 13.77 7.31 -4.36
CA ALA A 214 13.85 8.76 -4.21
C ALA A 214 15.31 9.26 -4.29
N GLN A 215 16.22 8.60 -3.55
CA GLN A 215 17.65 8.92 -3.60
C GLN A 215 18.27 8.63 -4.97
N ARG A 216 17.89 7.52 -5.61
CA ARG A 216 18.44 7.14 -6.92
C ARG A 216 18.02 8.08 -8.05
N LEU A 217 16.83 8.66 -7.94
CA LEU A 217 16.29 9.61 -8.90
C LEU A 217 16.64 11.07 -8.55
N ASP A 218 17.12 11.32 -7.33
CA ASP A 218 17.26 12.65 -6.73
C ASP A 218 15.92 13.42 -6.74
N ARG A 219 14.89 12.78 -6.19
CA ARG A 219 13.49 13.26 -6.25
C ARG A 219 12.78 13.20 -4.89
N PRO A 220 11.71 13.99 -4.70
CA PRO A 220 10.97 14.04 -3.44
C PRO A 220 10.39 12.68 -3.03
N LEU A 221 10.41 12.41 -1.72
CA LEU A 221 9.71 11.31 -1.06
C LEU A 221 8.64 11.88 -0.12
N ALA A 222 7.43 11.35 -0.15
CA ALA A 222 6.42 11.61 0.88
C ALA A 222 5.75 10.29 1.32
N ALA A 223 5.18 10.28 2.53
CA ALA A 223 4.33 9.19 3.00
C ALA A 223 2.86 9.51 2.67
N ALA A 224 2.06 8.48 2.38
CA ALA A 224 0.64 8.65 2.12
C ALA A 224 -0.20 7.53 2.74
N MET A 225 -1.38 7.90 3.24
CA MET A 225 -2.39 7.00 3.79
C MET A 225 -3.72 7.26 3.08
N ILE A 226 -4.41 6.17 2.73
CA ILE A 226 -5.71 6.23 2.06
C ILE A 226 -6.74 5.58 2.98
N TYR A 227 -7.90 6.21 3.13
CA TYR A 227 -8.99 5.69 3.95
C TYR A 227 -10.34 6.17 3.44
N HIS A 228 -11.40 5.45 3.82
CA HIS A 228 -12.77 5.81 3.48
C HIS A 228 -13.28 6.86 4.47
N THR A 229 -13.95 7.90 3.96
CA THR A 229 -14.60 8.92 4.78
C THR A 229 -16.09 8.63 4.94
N THR A 230 -16.79 8.37 3.84
CA THR A 230 -18.21 8.00 3.83
C THR A 230 -18.53 7.13 2.63
N GLY A 231 -19.14 5.96 2.86
CA GLY A 231 -19.43 5.03 1.77
C GLY A 231 -18.16 4.65 1.03
N SER A 232 -18.15 4.89 -0.29
CA SER A 232 -16.99 4.66 -1.17
C SER A 232 -16.12 5.91 -1.39
N HIS A 233 -16.43 7.03 -0.73
CA HIS A 233 -15.58 8.22 -0.80
C HIS A 233 -14.30 7.95 -0.01
N ILE A 234 -13.16 8.26 -0.62
CA ILE A 234 -11.85 8.13 0.00
C ILE A 234 -11.21 9.50 0.19
N ARG A 235 -10.31 9.56 1.17
CA ARG A 235 -9.40 10.67 1.36
C ARG A 235 -7.97 10.18 1.34
N ILE A 236 -7.08 11.00 0.79
CA ILE A 236 -5.65 10.74 0.69
C ILE A 236 -4.91 11.76 1.55
N ASP A 237 -4.45 11.34 2.72
CA ASP A 237 -3.59 12.16 3.56
C ASP A 237 -2.13 11.91 3.17
N ILE A 238 -1.41 13.01 2.92
CA ILE A 238 -0.03 13.00 2.43
C ILE A 238 0.83 13.81 3.41
N SER A 239 2.02 13.33 3.72
CA SER A 239 2.96 14.05 4.59
C SER A 239 3.58 15.26 3.89
N ASP A 240 4.35 16.05 4.64
CA ASP A 240 5.37 16.90 4.03
C ASP A 240 6.43 16.04 3.31
N VAL A 241 7.26 16.68 2.49
CA VAL A 241 8.42 16.00 1.88
C VAL A 241 9.33 15.50 3.00
N ILE A 242 9.68 14.22 2.93
CA ILE A 242 10.60 13.59 3.85
C ILE A 242 12.01 14.02 3.46
N ASP A 243 12.67 14.72 4.37
CA ASP A 243 14.07 15.06 4.21
C ASP A 243 14.92 13.80 4.06
N ASN A 244 15.96 13.87 3.24
CA ASN A 244 16.99 12.82 3.17
C ASN A 244 18.16 13.18 4.12
N PRO A 245 18.12 12.76 5.39
CA PRO A 245 19.16 13.09 6.37
C PRO A 245 20.53 12.51 6.02
N GLY A 246 20.60 11.55 5.09
CA GLY A 246 21.85 10.91 4.68
C GLY A 246 22.43 11.39 3.35
N ALA A 247 21.97 12.51 2.77
CA ALA A 247 22.50 13.02 1.50
C ALA A 247 24.04 13.24 1.47
N THR A 248 24.69 13.30 2.64
CA THR A 248 26.14 13.45 2.80
C THR A 248 26.89 12.15 3.15
N GLN A 249 26.22 11.00 3.32
CA GLN A 249 26.84 9.71 3.70
C GLN A 249 26.23 8.53 2.91
N SER A 250 27.06 7.72 2.24
CA SER A 250 26.61 6.83 1.15
C SER A 250 25.86 5.54 1.55
N ARG A 251 25.78 5.20 2.84
CA ARG A 251 25.21 3.92 3.30
C ARG A 251 24.34 4.00 4.54
N THR A 252 24.37 5.11 5.26
CA THR A 252 23.47 5.40 6.38
C THR A 252 22.23 6.17 5.93
N SER A 253 22.06 6.41 4.62
CA SER A 253 20.99 7.26 4.08
C SER A 253 19.68 6.51 3.84
N VAL A 254 19.67 5.32 3.24
CA VAL A 254 18.43 4.63 2.87
C VAL A 254 17.68 4.18 4.12
N GLU A 255 18.37 3.62 5.11
CA GLU A 255 17.78 3.18 6.36
C GLU A 255 17.21 4.35 7.16
N THR A 256 17.96 5.45 7.28
CA THR A 256 17.49 6.64 8.01
C THR A 256 16.34 7.34 7.27
N HIS A 257 16.43 7.46 5.94
CA HIS A 257 15.34 7.99 5.12
C HIS A 257 14.12 7.06 5.14
N THR A 258 14.35 5.75 5.31
CA THR A 258 13.27 4.77 5.51
C THR A 258 12.57 4.97 6.85
N GLN A 259 13.33 5.10 7.93
CA GLN A 259 12.78 5.42 9.24
C GLN A 259 11.97 6.73 9.20
N ALA A 260 12.48 7.76 8.52
CA ALA A 260 11.82 9.06 8.45
C ALA A 260 10.44 9.00 7.77
N TRP A 261 10.28 8.25 6.66
CA TRP A 261 8.94 8.09 6.07
C TRP A 261 8.03 7.21 6.94
N VAL A 262 8.57 6.23 7.67
CA VAL A 262 7.80 5.43 8.62
C VAL A 262 7.28 6.30 9.77
N ASP A 263 8.12 7.19 10.29
CA ASP A 263 7.76 8.13 11.37
C ASP A 263 6.63 9.09 10.93
N ALA A 264 6.58 9.45 9.64
CA ALA A 264 5.50 10.23 9.06
C ALA A 264 4.23 9.41 8.81
N LEU A 265 4.35 8.13 8.45
CA LEU A 265 3.22 7.26 8.11
C LEU A 265 2.49 6.71 9.35
N VAL A 266 3.23 6.31 10.40
CA VAL A 266 2.67 5.66 11.60
C VAL A 266 1.59 6.49 12.29
N PRO A 267 1.70 7.82 12.46
CA PRO A 267 0.62 8.66 12.98
C PRO A 267 -0.67 8.55 12.15
N MET A 268 -0.58 8.57 10.82
CA MET A 268 -1.74 8.44 9.92
C MET A 268 -2.39 7.05 10.05
N ILE A 269 -1.58 6.00 10.17
CA ILE A 269 -2.08 4.64 10.43
C ILE A 269 -2.80 4.59 11.79
N ARG A 270 -2.25 5.21 12.84
CA ARG A 270 -2.90 5.23 14.17
C ARG A 270 -4.25 5.92 14.14
N GLU A 271 -4.35 7.05 13.43
CA GLU A 271 -5.59 7.82 13.31
C GLU A 271 -6.68 7.04 12.57
N HIS A 272 -6.31 6.33 11.50
CA HIS A 272 -7.26 5.59 10.64
C HIS A 272 -7.09 4.07 10.72
N LEU A 273 -6.76 3.55 11.90
CA LEU A 273 -6.29 2.17 12.10
C LEU A 273 -7.22 1.08 11.54
N ALA A 274 -8.54 1.30 11.53
CA ALA A 274 -9.48 0.33 10.98
C ALA A 274 -9.36 0.14 9.46
N HIS A 275 -8.77 1.10 8.74
CA HIS A 275 -8.54 1.03 7.30
C HIS A 275 -7.23 0.36 6.92
N TRP A 276 -6.36 0.06 7.89
CA TRP A 276 -5.09 -0.61 7.62
C TRP A 276 -5.31 -2.12 7.47
N HIS A 277 -5.07 -2.64 6.27
CA HIS A 277 -5.37 -4.03 5.88
C HIS A 277 -4.24 -5.01 6.24
N MET A 278 -3.59 -4.84 7.41
CA MET A 278 -2.40 -5.60 7.77
C MET A 278 -2.72 -6.93 8.45
N MET A 279 -3.19 -7.88 7.63
CA MET A 279 -3.46 -9.27 8.03
C MET A 279 -2.24 -10.19 7.95
N GLN A 280 -1.08 -9.66 7.56
CA GLN A 280 0.17 -10.41 7.40
C GLN A 280 1.10 -10.23 8.61
N PRO A 281 2.03 -11.17 8.89
CA PRO A 281 3.10 -10.94 9.85
C PRO A 281 4.01 -9.78 9.41
N LEU A 282 4.18 -8.79 10.30
CA LEU A 282 4.94 -7.57 10.04
C LEU A 282 6.11 -7.38 11.01
N PHE A 283 5.84 -7.50 12.32
CA PHE A 283 6.81 -7.22 13.37
C PHE A 283 7.86 -8.31 13.48
N VAL A 284 9.11 -7.90 13.71
CA VAL A 284 10.30 -8.77 13.77
C VAL A 284 10.10 -9.96 14.70
N ASP A 285 9.46 -9.74 15.85
CA ASP A 285 9.22 -10.77 16.87
C ASP A 285 8.36 -11.95 16.38
N ASP A 286 7.61 -11.79 15.29
CA ASP A 286 6.77 -12.86 14.72
C ASP A 286 7.18 -13.27 13.30
N LEU A 287 8.32 -12.77 12.83
CA LEU A 287 8.89 -13.21 11.57
C LEU A 287 9.65 -14.52 11.76
N ASP A 288 9.54 -15.40 10.77
CA ASP A 288 10.34 -16.62 10.68
C ASP A 288 11.85 -16.31 10.83
N PRO A 289 12.59 -17.00 11.71
CA PRO A 289 14.03 -16.86 11.87
C PRO A 289 14.82 -16.88 10.55
N GLU A 290 14.39 -17.65 9.56
CA GLU A 290 15.04 -17.66 8.24
C GLU A 290 14.86 -16.34 7.48
N ARG A 291 13.68 -15.72 7.60
CA ARG A 291 13.38 -14.39 7.01
C ARG A 291 14.26 -13.33 7.65
N LEU A 292 14.41 -13.37 8.98
CA LEU A 292 15.30 -12.48 9.72
C LEU A 292 16.77 -12.69 9.36
N ALA A 293 17.22 -13.94 9.25
CA ALA A 293 18.60 -14.27 8.89
C ALA A 293 18.97 -13.83 7.47
N ARG A 294 18.01 -13.81 6.53
CA ARG A 294 18.23 -13.27 5.17
C ARG A 294 18.38 -11.75 5.16
N ALA A 295 17.54 -11.04 5.92
CA ALA A 295 17.65 -9.59 6.05
C ALA A 295 18.99 -9.18 6.69
N ARG A 296 19.42 -9.89 7.75
CA ARG A 296 20.65 -9.59 8.52
C ARG A 296 21.95 -9.88 7.78
N ARG A 297 22.06 -11.03 7.08
CA ARG A 297 23.31 -11.45 6.39
C ARG A 297 23.87 -10.42 5.39
N ARG A 298 23.01 -9.57 4.80
CA ARG A 298 23.47 -8.56 3.84
C ARG A 298 23.84 -7.22 4.45
N VAL A 299 23.37 -6.91 5.67
CA VAL A 299 23.92 -5.77 6.42
C VAL A 299 25.42 -6.00 6.64
N GLU A 300 25.81 -7.26 6.88
CA GLU A 300 27.19 -7.71 7.05
C GLU A 300 27.97 -7.77 5.72
N ASP A 301 27.44 -8.42 4.67
CA ASP A 301 28.13 -8.53 3.36
C ASP A 301 28.30 -7.20 2.61
N SER A 302 27.53 -6.18 3.00
CA SER A 302 27.68 -4.85 2.41
C SER A 302 28.83 -4.09 3.05
N GLN A 303 29.26 -4.40 4.29
CA GLN A 303 30.35 -3.73 5.03
C GLN A 303 31.69 -3.84 4.29
#